data_AF-A0A522RCQ1-F1
#
_entry.id   AF-A0A522RCQ1-F1
#
_cell.length_a   1.000
_cell.length_b   1.000
_cell.length_c   1.000
_cell.angle_alpha   90.00
_cell.angle_beta   90.00
_cell.angle_gamma   90.00
#
_symmetry.space_group_name_H-M   'P 1'
#
loop_
_entity.id
_entity.type
_entity.pdbx_description
1 polymer ?
#
loop_
_entity_poly.entity_id
_entity_poly.type
_entity_poly.pdbx_seq_one_letter_code
_entity_poly.pdbx_strand_id
1 'polypeptide(L)'
;MARVGRVQRGGWGSIRFLAGLFLVGLAILESAAAARAAEIAMVSGSVGSDLKTLRHFLAEFQQKTGDHVSVVTMPSSSTSQFAQYRLWLAARDPDIDVYQTDIVWAPQLASNFIDLKPYVKG
;
A
#
# COMPACT_ATOMS: atom_id res chain seq x y z
N MET A 1 -68.27 -25.91 41.84
CA MET A 1 -66.85 -25.49 41.99
C MET A 1 -65.99 -26.45 41.19
N ALA A 2 -65.00 -26.13 40.36
CA ALA A 2 -64.66 -25.02 39.47
C ALA A 2 -63.79 -25.64 38.34
N ARG A 3 -63.64 -24.93 37.22
CA ARG A 3 -63.37 -25.42 35.86
C ARG A 3 -61.90 -25.79 35.57
N VAL A 4 -61.71 -26.80 34.72
CA VAL A 4 -60.43 -27.23 34.11
C VAL A 4 -59.82 -26.11 33.26
N GLY A 5 -58.56 -25.75 33.50
CA GLY A 5 -57.80 -24.76 32.74
C GLY A 5 -56.68 -25.39 31.90
N ARG A 6 -56.83 -25.34 30.57
CA ARG A 6 -55.83 -25.71 29.56
C ARG A 6 -54.91 -24.52 29.32
N VAL A 7 -53.59 -24.66 29.50
CA VAL A 7 -52.61 -23.60 29.16
C VAL A 7 -51.95 -23.90 27.81
N GLN A 8 -51.93 -22.86 26.98
CA GLN A 8 -51.48 -22.76 25.59
C GLN A 8 -50.00 -23.15 25.37
N ARG A 9 -49.75 -23.89 24.29
CA ARG A 9 -48.43 -23.98 23.63
C ARG A 9 -48.26 -22.77 22.71
N GLY A 10 -47.25 -21.94 22.93
CA GLY A 10 -46.93 -20.82 22.03
C GLY A 10 -45.46 -20.43 22.09
N GLY A 11 -44.82 -20.30 20.93
CA GLY A 11 -43.68 -19.39 20.75
C GLY A 11 -42.28 -20.00 20.57
N TRP A 12 -42.10 -21.17 19.95
CA TRP A 12 -40.74 -21.69 19.67
C TRP A 12 -40.22 -21.35 18.26
N GLY A 13 -41.06 -20.81 17.37
CA GLY A 13 -40.68 -20.47 15.98
C GLY A 13 -39.95 -19.14 15.81
N SER A 14 -40.28 -18.13 16.63
CA SER A 14 -39.82 -16.75 16.45
C SER A 14 -38.35 -16.53 16.86
N ILE A 15 -37.87 -17.29 17.83
CA ILE A 15 -36.54 -17.11 18.44
C ILE A 15 -35.42 -17.66 17.52
N ARG A 16 -35.73 -18.68 16.71
CA ARG A 16 -34.77 -19.28 15.77
C ARG A 16 -34.48 -18.38 14.55
N PHE A 17 -35.46 -17.58 14.14
CA PHE A 17 -35.30 -16.62 13.03
C PHE A 17 -34.47 -15.39 13.41
N LEU A 18 -34.59 -14.92 14.66
CA LEU A 18 -33.83 -13.77 15.15
C LEU A 18 -32.35 -14.09 15.41
N ALA A 19 -32.03 -15.31 15.84
CA ALA A 19 -30.65 -15.75 16.04
C ALA A 19 -29.87 -15.95 14.71
N GLY A 20 -30.56 -16.41 13.65
CA GLY A 20 -29.95 -16.58 12.33
C GLY A 20 -29.60 -15.25 11.64
N LEU A 21 -30.41 -14.21 11.85
CA LEU A 21 -30.16 -12.87 11.29
C LEU A 21 -28.96 -12.16 11.95
N PHE A 22 -28.72 -12.44 13.24
CA PHE A 22 -27.62 -11.82 13.99
C PHE A 22 -26.25 -12.42 13.62
N LEU A 23 -26.18 -13.73 13.31
CA LEU A 23 -24.93 -14.40 12.91
C LEU A 23 -24.49 -14.06 11.48
N VAL A 24 -25.43 -13.76 10.58
CA VAL A 24 -25.11 -13.31 9.20
C VAL A 24 -24.59 -11.86 9.20
N GLY A 25 -25.09 -11.00 10.10
CA GLY A 25 -24.64 -9.61 10.21
C GLY A 25 -23.18 -9.45 10.69
N LEU A 26 -22.67 -10.39 11.49
CA LEU A 26 -21.29 -10.34 12.00
C LEU A 26 -20.25 -10.78 10.96
N ALA A 27 -20.63 -11.62 9.99
CA ALA A 27 -19.73 -12.14 8.95
C ALA A 27 -19.43 -11.11 7.83
N ILE A 28 -20.19 -10.01 7.73
CA ILE A 28 -20.03 -9.00 6.68
C ILE A 28 -18.97 -7.93 7.06
N LEU A 29 -18.56 -7.84 8.35
CA LEU A 29 -17.59 -6.83 8.79
C LEU A 29 -16.12 -7.20 8.56
N GLU A 30 -15.78 -8.46 8.26
CA GLU A 30 -14.37 -8.89 8.15
C GLU A 30 -13.72 -8.60 6.78
N SER A 31 -14.47 -8.18 5.76
CA SER A 31 -13.98 -8.13 4.37
C SER A 31 -13.98 -6.74 3.74
N ALA A 32 -13.56 -5.72 4.49
CA ALA A 32 -13.33 -4.39 3.93
C ALA A 32 -11.98 -3.82 4.39
N ALA A 33 -10.90 -4.57 4.14
CA ALA A 33 -9.60 -3.92 3.98
C ALA A 33 -9.68 -3.07 2.71
N ALA A 34 -10.11 -1.82 2.84
CA ALA A 34 -9.98 -0.85 1.76
C ALA A 34 -8.50 -0.82 1.38
N ALA A 35 -8.18 -1.19 0.14
CA ALA A 35 -6.84 -1.01 -0.40
C ALA A 35 -6.53 0.49 -0.30
N ARG A 36 -5.61 0.84 0.58
CA ARG A 36 -5.14 2.22 0.73
C ARG A 36 -4.14 2.48 -0.39
N ALA A 37 -4.35 3.56 -1.12
CA ALA A 37 -3.35 4.10 -2.05
C ALA A 37 -2.04 4.30 -1.29
N ALA A 38 -0.94 3.76 -1.82
CA ALA A 38 0.38 4.03 -1.28
C ALA A 38 0.85 5.43 -1.70
N GLU A 39 1.51 6.13 -0.78
CA GLU A 39 2.24 7.37 -1.06
C GLU A 39 3.72 6.99 -1.20
N ILE A 40 4.30 7.22 -2.38
CA ILE A 40 5.65 6.76 -2.72
C ILE A 40 6.50 7.97 -3.09
N ALA A 41 7.66 8.13 -2.45
CA ALA A 41 8.68 9.10 -2.81
C ALA A 41 9.78 8.44 -3.64
N MET A 42 9.84 8.79 -4.93
CA MET A 42 10.87 8.31 -5.85
C MET A 42 11.89 9.41 -6.14
N VAL A 43 13.15 9.12 -5.88
CA VAL A 43 14.26 9.97 -6.30
C VAL A 43 14.65 9.64 -7.74
N SER A 44 14.77 10.69 -8.57
CA SER A 44 15.22 10.56 -9.95
C SER A 44 16.24 11.63 -10.31
N GLY A 45 17.30 11.21 -11.00
CA GLY A 45 18.29 12.11 -11.61
C GLY A 45 17.87 12.66 -12.98
N SER A 46 16.70 12.26 -13.50
CA SER A 46 16.21 12.67 -14.81
C SER A 46 15.91 14.17 -14.86
N VAL A 47 16.29 14.80 -15.97
CA VAL A 47 16.09 16.24 -16.22
C VAL A 47 15.41 16.45 -17.57
N GLY A 48 14.92 17.66 -17.83
CA GLY A 48 14.43 18.06 -19.15
C GLY A 48 13.31 17.16 -19.70
N SER A 49 13.50 16.62 -20.90
CA SER A 49 12.55 15.72 -21.57
C SER A 49 12.35 14.40 -20.81
N ASP A 50 13.42 13.87 -20.22
CA ASP A 50 13.39 12.56 -19.58
C ASP A 50 12.53 12.59 -18.32
N LEU A 51 12.57 13.71 -17.59
CA LEU A 51 11.68 13.94 -16.46
C LEU A 51 10.20 14.02 -16.90
N LYS A 52 9.91 14.59 -18.07
CA LYS A 52 8.54 14.62 -18.61
C LYS A 52 8.06 13.21 -18.95
N THR A 53 8.92 12.43 -19.61
CA THR A 53 8.64 11.04 -19.96
C THR A 53 8.44 10.18 -18.71
N LEU A 54 9.30 10.32 -17.70
CA LEU A 54 9.14 9.64 -16.41
C LEU A 54 7.77 9.96 -15.78
N ARG A 55 7.41 11.25 -15.70
CA ARG A 55 6.12 11.67 -15.14
C ARG A 55 4.93 11.13 -15.91
N HIS A 56 5.05 10.99 -17.23
CA HIS A 56 4.01 10.36 -18.03
C HIS A 56 3.79 8.89 -17.64
N PHE A 57 4.87 8.10 -17.54
CA PHE A 57 4.76 6.70 -17.09
C PHE A 57 4.27 6.57 -15.65
N LEU A 58 4.72 7.45 -14.75
CA LEU A 58 4.21 7.48 -13.37
C LEU A 58 2.72 7.82 -13.33
N ALA A 59 2.23 8.75 -14.16
CA ALA A 59 0.81 9.05 -14.24
C ALA A 59 -0.01 7.82 -14.68
N GLU A 60 0.46 7.05 -15.66
CA GLU A 60 -0.20 5.80 -16.05
C GLU A 60 -0.19 4.76 -14.93
N PHE A 61 0.94 4.63 -14.22
CA PHE A 61 1.05 3.72 -13.07
C PHE A 61 0.03 4.08 -11.99
N GLN A 62 0.00 5.34 -11.57
CA GLN A 62 -0.93 5.85 -10.55
C GLN A 62 -2.40 5.65 -10.97
N GLN A 63 -2.74 5.84 -12.25
CA GLN A 63 -4.10 5.58 -12.74
C GLN A 63 -4.48 4.10 -12.66
N LYS A 64 -3.52 3.20 -12.90
CA LYS A 64 -3.75 1.75 -12.90
C LYS A 64 -3.81 1.17 -11.48
N THR A 65 -3.01 1.67 -10.55
CA THR A 65 -2.91 1.11 -9.19
C THR A 65 -3.72 1.89 -8.16
N GLY A 66 -4.00 3.18 -8.41
CA GLY A 66 -4.55 4.10 -7.42
C GLY A 66 -3.50 4.67 -6.46
N ASP A 67 -2.22 4.29 -6.59
CA ASP A 67 -1.13 4.83 -5.77
C ASP A 67 -0.76 6.25 -6.20
N HIS A 68 0.01 6.94 -5.35
CA HIS A 68 0.58 8.24 -5.63
C HIS A 68 2.11 8.17 -5.58
N VAL A 69 2.77 8.76 -6.58
CA VAL A 69 4.23 8.80 -6.69
C VAL A 69 4.69 10.23 -6.84
N SER A 70 5.40 10.73 -5.83
CA SER A 70 6.10 12.01 -5.88
C SER A 70 7.53 11.82 -6.39
N VAL A 71 7.99 12.74 -7.25
CA VAL A 71 9.37 12.71 -7.75
C VAL A 71 10.21 13.73 -7.00
N VAL A 72 11.12 13.22 -6.17
CA VAL A 72 12.13 14.02 -5.47
C VAL A 72 13.19 14.46 -6.47
N THR A 73 13.31 15.77 -6.65
CA THR A 73 14.22 16.34 -7.65
C THR A 73 15.64 16.39 -7.10
N MET A 74 16.58 15.99 -7.93
CA MET A 74 18.00 15.91 -7.58
C MET A 74 18.79 17.12 -8.10
N PRO A 75 19.97 17.41 -7.50
CA PRO A 75 20.96 18.32 -8.10
C PRO A 75 21.30 17.89 -9.54
N SER A 76 21.65 18.84 -10.41
CA SER A 76 21.90 18.55 -11.83
C SER A 76 23.20 17.78 -12.12
N SER A 77 24.15 17.74 -11.18
CA SER A 77 25.43 17.06 -11.37
C SER A 77 25.44 15.66 -10.75
N SER A 78 25.91 14.66 -11.51
CA SER A 78 26.01 13.26 -11.08
C SER A 78 26.83 13.11 -9.77
N THR A 79 27.92 13.86 -9.61
CA THR A 79 28.71 13.85 -8.36
C THR A 79 27.92 14.33 -7.16
N SER A 80 27.16 15.43 -7.30
CA SER A 80 26.30 15.94 -6.23
C SER A 80 25.17 14.97 -5.91
N GLN A 81 24.63 14.28 -6.93
CA GLN A 81 23.59 13.29 -6.74
C GLN A 81 24.07 12.11 -5.89
N PHE A 82 25.25 11.57 -6.21
CA PHE A 82 25.83 10.47 -5.44
C PHE A 82 26.11 10.86 -3.99
N ALA A 83 26.64 12.06 -3.75
CA ALA A 83 26.87 12.56 -2.40
C ALA A 83 25.57 12.64 -1.59
N GLN A 84 24.48 13.12 -2.21
CA GLN A 84 23.17 13.20 -1.56
C GLN A 84 22.58 11.81 -1.25
N TYR A 85 22.71 10.85 -2.17
CA TYR A 85 22.28 9.46 -1.93
C TYR A 85 22.98 8.87 -0.70
N ARG A 86 24.30 9.08 -0.58
CA ARG A 86 25.05 8.59 0.58
C ARG A 86 24.57 9.21 1.88
N LEU A 87 24.21 10.50 1.89
CA LEU A 87 23.67 11.16 3.08
C LEU A 87 22.32 10.56 3.49
N TRP A 88 21.37 10.44 2.55
CA TRP A 88 20.05 9.89 2.83
C TRP A 88 20.10 8.42 3.26
N LEU A 89 20.88 7.59 2.58
CA LEU A 89 21.02 6.16 2.90
C LEU A 89 21.71 5.95 4.25
N ALA A 90 22.73 6.76 4.58
CA ALA A 90 23.39 6.70 5.89
C ALA A 90 22.44 7.12 7.01
N ALA A 91 21.56 8.08 6.77
CA ALA A 91 20.53 8.52 7.71
C ALA A 91 19.34 7.55 7.81
N ARG A 92 19.21 6.60 6.86
CA ARG A 92 17.99 5.80 6.65
C ARG A 92 16.75 6.68 6.57
N ASP A 93 16.83 7.70 5.73
CA ASP A 93 15.79 8.69 5.54
C ASP A 93 14.44 8.00 5.23
N PRO A 94 13.42 8.12 6.10
CA PRO A 94 12.13 7.47 5.90
C PRO A 94 11.27 8.17 4.84
N ASP A 95 11.66 9.35 4.38
CA ASP A 95 10.91 10.15 3.40
C ASP A 95 11.26 9.78 1.94
N ILE A 96 12.09 8.74 1.72
CA ILE A 96 12.45 8.25 0.39
C ILE A 96 12.30 6.73 0.30
N ASP A 97 11.48 6.28 -0.65
CA ASP A 97 11.18 4.85 -0.84
C ASP A 97 11.98 4.23 -1.98
N VAL A 98 12.09 4.93 -3.11
CA VAL A 98 12.65 4.39 -4.36
C VAL A 98 13.79 5.27 -4.85
N TYR A 99 14.95 4.65 -5.06
CA TYR A 99 16.14 5.31 -5.60
C TYR A 99 16.40 4.87 -7.03
N GLN A 100 16.39 5.79 -7.99
CA GLN A 100 16.93 5.53 -9.31
C GLN A 100 18.46 5.45 -9.23
N THR A 101 19.06 4.29 -9.50
CA THR A 101 20.51 4.09 -9.40
C THR A 101 21.17 3.97 -10.77
N ASP A 102 22.34 4.58 -10.92
CA ASP A 102 23.26 4.31 -12.03
C ASP A 102 24.02 2.99 -11.81
N ILE A 103 24.41 2.33 -12.91
CA ILE A 103 25.19 1.07 -12.90
C ILE A 103 26.53 1.19 -12.14
N VAL A 104 27.13 2.38 -12.12
CA VAL A 104 28.39 2.66 -11.42
C VAL A 104 28.17 2.70 -9.89
N TRP A 105 27.03 3.19 -9.43
CA TRP A 105 26.75 3.39 -8.01
C TRP A 105 26.11 2.18 -7.35
N ALA A 106 25.29 1.43 -8.09
CA ALA A 106 24.52 0.32 -7.53
C ALA A 106 25.37 -0.66 -6.68
N PRO A 107 26.57 -1.11 -7.11
CA PRO A 107 27.40 -1.99 -6.27
C PRO A 107 27.87 -1.33 -4.97
N GLN A 108 28.13 -0.03 -5.00
CA GLN A 108 28.66 0.73 -3.85
C GLN A 108 27.58 1.03 -2.81
N LEU A 109 26.32 1.10 -3.23
CA LEU A 109 25.17 1.42 -2.37
C LEU A 109 24.35 0.19 -1.97
N ALA A 110 24.60 -0.97 -2.59
CA ALA A 110 23.78 -2.19 -2.49
C ALA A 110 23.40 -2.60 -1.06
N SER A 111 24.33 -2.50 -0.10
CA SER A 111 24.10 -2.91 1.29
C SER A 111 23.06 -2.07 2.04
N ASN A 112 22.61 -0.95 1.47
CA ASN A 112 21.59 -0.08 2.06
C ASN A 112 20.17 -0.39 1.53
N PHE A 113 20.04 -1.24 0.50
CA PHE A 113 18.76 -1.54 -0.11
C PHE A 113 18.20 -2.88 0.36
N ILE A 114 16.88 -3.01 0.27
CA ILE A 114 16.19 -4.28 0.50
C ILE A 114 16.55 -5.29 -0.60
N ASP A 115 16.61 -6.58 -0.25
CA ASP A 115 16.78 -7.64 -1.24
C ASP A 115 15.48 -7.82 -2.03
N LEU A 116 15.53 -7.49 -3.33
CA LEU A 116 14.39 -7.60 -4.23
C LEU A 116 14.22 -9.01 -4.83
N LYS A 117 15.19 -9.93 -4.66
CA LYS A 117 15.12 -11.29 -5.23
C LYS A 117 13.80 -12.03 -4.91
N PRO A 118 13.22 -11.95 -3.71
CA PRO A 118 11.96 -12.63 -3.41
C PRO A 118 10.75 -12.09 -4.18
N TYR A 119 10.86 -10.88 -4.75
CA TYR A 119 9.74 -10.16 -5.38
C TYR A 119 9.84 -10.12 -6.91
N VAL A 120 10.97 -10.51 -7.50
CA VAL A 120 11.19 -10.52 -8.94
C VAL A 120 11.02 -11.94 -9.49
N LYS A 121 10.18 -12.11 -10.52
CA LYS A 121 10.11 -13.36 -11.29
C LYS A 121 11.27 -13.36 -12.29
N GLY A 122 12.15 -14.34 -12.17
CA GLY A 122 13.26 -14.56 -13.11
C GLY A 122 12.81 -15.05 -14.48
#